data_AF-A0A3A0AGI4-F1
#
_entry.id   AF-A0A3A0AGI4-F1
#
_cell.length_a   1.000
_cell.length_b   1.000
_cell.length_c   1.000
_cell.angle_alpha   90.00
_cell.angle_beta   90.00
_cell.angle_gamma   90.00
#
_symmetry.space_group_name_H-M   'P 1'
#
loop_
_entity.id
_entity.type
_entity.pdbx_description
1 polymer ?
#
loop_
_entity_poly.entity_id
_entity_poly.type
_entity_poly.pdbx_seq_one_letter_code
_entity_poly.pdbx_strand_id
1 'polypeptide(L)'
;MSVVAEAQTTADLQVFGQESVTHVAVDARQVSADAVVLAIGRRPDPELALHGLCAIGYAESSLSQVPRRTETLMTSITGVYAVGDCAGLCSLEEAFAEGRVAGYAASGSARLNDALASLAATRSARRAAELQSLLLDETRRTLGGGNGA
;
A
#
# COMPACT_ATOMS: atom_id res chain seq x y z
N MET A 1 -23.92 -16.05 -2.63
CA MET A 1 -23.38 -15.35 -3.81
C MET A 1 -22.55 -16.36 -4.59
N SER A 2 -23.02 -16.81 -5.75
CA SER A 2 -22.30 -17.75 -6.61
C SER A 2 -21.61 -16.98 -7.72
N VAL A 3 -20.33 -17.28 -7.98
CA VAL A 3 -19.64 -16.76 -9.17
C VAL A 3 -20.19 -17.48 -10.39
N VAL A 4 -20.80 -16.72 -11.31
CA VAL A 4 -21.46 -17.26 -12.52
C VAL A 4 -20.60 -17.11 -13.78
N ALA A 5 -19.57 -16.26 -13.73
CA ALA A 5 -18.59 -16.06 -14.78
C ALA A 5 -17.29 -15.49 -14.19
N GLU A 6 -16.15 -15.86 -14.75
CA GLU A 6 -14.83 -15.30 -14.45
C GLU A 6 -14.19 -14.84 -15.75
N ALA A 7 -13.64 -13.63 -15.77
CA ALA A 7 -12.96 -13.04 -16.92
C ALA A 7 -11.52 -12.71 -16.51
N GLN A 8 -10.54 -13.13 -17.31
CA GLN A 8 -9.13 -12.84 -17.05
C GLN A 8 -8.73 -11.40 -17.44
N THR A 9 -9.54 -10.75 -18.27
CA THR A 9 -9.34 -9.40 -18.76
C THR A 9 -10.67 -8.66 -18.79
N THR A 10 -10.61 -7.33 -18.66
CA THR A 10 -11.78 -6.46 -18.83
C THR A 10 -12.01 -6.08 -20.30
N ALA A 11 -11.08 -6.42 -21.21
CA ALA A 11 -11.14 -6.01 -22.62
C ALA A 11 -12.44 -6.46 -23.32
N ASP A 12 -12.92 -7.65 -22.97
CA ASP A 12 -14.10 -8.26 -23.57
C ASP A 12 -15.28 -8.37 -22.57
N LEU A 13 -15.21 -7.64 -21.45
CA LEU A 13 -16.27 -7.58 -20.45
C LEU A 13 -17.25 -6.45 -20.79
N GLN A 14 -18.52 -6.81 -20.99
CA GLN A 14 -19.61 -5.85 -21.14
C GLN A 14 -20.68 -6.10 -20.08
N VAL A 15 -21.17 -5.03 -19.47
CA VAL A 15 -22.22 -5.08 -18.43
C VAL A 15 -23.48 -4.43 -18.98
N PHE A 16 -24.61 -5.13 -18.87
CA PHE A 16 -25.88 -4.70 -19.45
C PHE A 16 -26.95 -4.51 -18.38
N GLY A 17 -27.76 -3.48 -18.57
CA GLY A 17 -28.77 -3.07 -17.60
C GLY A 17 -29.14 -1.60 -17.79
N GLN A 18 -30.34 -1.22 -17.36
CA GLN A 18 -30.72 0.20 -17.30
C GLN A 18 -30.65 0.70 -15.86
N GLU A 19 -31.45 0.11 -14.96
CA GLU A 19 -31.50 0.48 -13.53
C GLU A 19 -30.70 -0.49 -12.65
N SER A 20 -30.50 -1.72 -13.13
CA SER A 20 -29.73 -2.76 -12.46
C SER A 20 -29.01 -3.62 -13.49
N VAL A 21 -27.95 -4.32 -13.07
CA VAL A 21 -27.33 -5.34 -13.91
C VAL A 21 -28.38 -6.43 -14.19
N THR A 22 -28.45 -6.86 -15.45
CA THR A 22 -29.33 -7.96 -15.90
C THR A 22 -28.51 -9.12 -16.45
N HIS A 23 -27.41 -8.79 -17.11
CA HIS A 23 -26.47 -9.77 -17.62
C HIS A 23 -25.10 -9.13 -17.87
N VAL A 24 -24.09 -9.99 -17.95
CA VAL A 24 -22.76 -9.66 -18.44
C VAL A 24 -22.48 -10.44 -19.72
N ALA A 25 -21.76 -9.84 -20.65
CA ALA A 25 -21.11 -10.57 -21.73
C ALA A 25 -19.62 -10.70 -21.43
N VAL A 26 -19.12 -11.93 -21.46
CA VAL A 26 -17.70 -12.28 -21.29
C VAL A 26 -17.36 -13.25 -22.41
N ASP A 27 -16.32 -12.95 -23.21
CA ASP A 27 -15.87 -13.78 -24.34
C ASP A 27 -17.03 -14.18 -25.28
N ALA A 28 -17.88 -13.20 -25.63
CA ALA A 28 -19.10 -13.36 -26.42
C ALA A 28 -20.19 -14.29 -25.83
N ARG A 29 -20.05 -14.74 -24.57
CA ARG A 29 -21.09 -15.47 -23.82
C ARG A 29 -21.88 -14.54 -22.93
N GLN A 30 -23.20 -14.64 -22.97
CA GLN A 30 -24.08 -13.92 -22.06
C GLN A 30 -24.37 -14.74 -20.82
N VAL A 31 -24.23 -14.12 -19.65
CA VAL A 31 -24.48 -14.73 -18.35
C VAL A 31 -25.41 -13.82 -17.56
N SER A 32 -26.57 -14.36 -17.15
CA SER A 32 -27.50 -13.64 -16.28
C SER A 32 -26.83 -13.33 -14.95
N ALA A 33 -26.87 -12.06 -14.53
CA ALA A 33 -26.29 -11.58 -13.29
C ALA A 33 -27.03 -10.32 -12.82
N ASP A 34 -27.09 -10.11 -11.51
CA ASP A 34 -27.69 -8.93 -10.86
C ASP A 34 -26.63 -7.98 -10.28
N ALA A 35 -25.37 -8.40 -10.25
CA ALA A 35 -24.22 -7.62 -9.81
C ALA A 35 -22.93 -8.03 -10.55
N VAL A 36 -21.97 -7.10 -10.60
CA VAL A 36 -20.61 -7.34 -11.12
C VAL A 36 -19.60 -6.89 -10.07
N VAL A 37 -18.61 -7.74 -9.78
CA VAL A 37 -17.50 -7.42 -8.89
C VAL A 37 -16.23 -7.33 -9.71
N LEU A 38 -15.56 -6.17 -9.67
CA LEU A 38 -14.28 -5.95 -10.33
C LEU A 38 -13.16 -5.93 -9.28
N ALA A 39 -12.27 -6.91 -9.35
CA ALA A 39 -11.12 -7.05 -8.44
C ALA A 39 -9.79 -6.93 -9.22
N ILE A 40 -9.56 -5.79 -9.87
CA ILE A 40 -8.42 -5.54 -10.78
C ILE A 40 -7.10 -5.15 -10.07
N GLY A 41 -6.98 -5.46 -8.79
CA GLY A 41 -5.85 -5.08 -7.94
C GLY A 41 -6.13 -3.89 -7.03
N ARG A 42 -5.11 -3.49 -6.27
CA ARG A 42 -5.16 -2.40 -5.30
C ARG A 42 -4.04 -1.42 -5.60
N ARG A 43 -4.26 -0.13 -5.31
CA ARG A 43 -3.25 0.91 -5.42
C ARG A 43 -3.08 1.58 -4.05
N PRO A 44 -1.85 1.70 -3.53
CA PRO A 44 -1.55 2.57 -2.41
C PRO A 44 -2.09 3.98 -2.62
N ASP A 45 -2.69 4.56 -1.58
CA ASP A 45 -3.18 5.93 -1.59
C ASP A 45 -2.11 6.87 -1.01
N PRO A 46 -1.51 7.76 -1.82
CA PRO A 46 -0.49 8.69 -1.38
C PRO A 46 -1.06 10.00 -0.80
N GLU A 47 -2.37 10.26 -0.86
CA GLU A 47 -2.95 11.60 -0.63
C GLU A 47 -2.58 12.18 0.74
N LEU A 48 -2.73 11.40 1.81
CA LEU A 48 -2.38 11.88 3.15
C LEU A 48 -0.88 12.15 3.30
N ALA A 49 -0.02 11.34 2.68
CA ALA A 49 1.43 11.55 2.71
C ALA A 49 1.82 12.82 1.93
N LEU A 50 1.17 13.06 0.78
CA LEU A 50 1.34 14.26 -0.03
C LEU A 50 0.88 15.52 0.73
N HIS A 51 -0.31 15.49 1.33
CA HIS A 51 -0.82 16.58 2.15
C HIS A 51 0.04 16.84 3.39
N GLY A 52 0.61 15.77 3.97
CA GLY A 52 1.57 15.85 5.06
C GLY A 52 2.98 16.28 4.62
N LEU A 53 3.21 16.62 3.35
CA LEU A 53 4.52 16.99 2.80
C LEU A 53 5.62 15.94 3.04
N CYS A 54 5.23 14.66 3.12
CA CYS A 54 6.17 13.56 3.16
C CYS A 54 6.93 13.45 1.84
N ALA A 55 8.19 13.05 1.90
CA ALA A 55 8.95 12.70 0.72
C ALA A 55 8.34 11.45 0.08
N ILE A 56 8.11 11.51 -1.23
CA ILE A 56 7.45 10.46 -2.01
C ILE A 56 8.46 9.79 -2.93
N GLY A 57 8.33 8.47 -3.09
CA GLY A 57 9.01 7.67 -4.10
C GLY A 57 7.99 6.94 -4.98
N TYR A 58 8.49 6.19 -5.97
CA TYR A 58 7.64 5.44 -6.89
C TYR A 58 7.90 3.94 -6.74
N ALA A 59 6.86 3.19 -6.35
CA ALA A 59 6.90 1.75 -6.20
C ALA A 59 6.49 1.08 -7.51
N GLU A 60 7.46 0.49 -8.23
CA GLU A 60 7.22 -0.16 -9.51
C GLU A 60 6.27 -1.35 -9.41
N SER A 61 6.27 -2.08 -8.29
CA SER A 61 5.39 -3.25 -8.10
C SER A 61 3.90 -2.92 -8.10
N SER A 62 3.56 -1.68 -7.74
CA SER A 62 2.18 -1.20 -7.59
C SER A 62 1.86 -0.02 -8.51
N LEU A 63 2.82 0.40 -9.34
CA LEU A 63 2.74 1.57 -10.23
C LEU A 63 2.19 2.80 -9.50
N SER A 64 2.65 3.02 -8.27
CA SER A 64 2.07 3.99 -7.37
C SER A 64 3.14 4.84 -6.68
N GLN A 65 2.72 6.04 -6.30
CA GLN A 65 3.49 6.89 -5.41
C GLN A 65 3.31 6.37 -3.98
N VAL A 66 4.41 6.28 -3.24
CA VAL A 66 4.41 5.82 -1.85
C VAL A 66 5.33 6.71 -1.01
N PRO A 67 5.04 6.90 0.29
CA PRO A 67 5.95 7.60 1.19
C PRO A 67 7.29 6.86 1.26
N ARG A 68 8.38 7.62 1.12
CA ARG A 68 9.72 7.13 1.47
C ARG A 68 9.81 7.05 2.99
N ARG A 69 10.49 6.03 3.49
CA ARG A 69 10.57 5.74 4.93
C ARG A 69 11.99 5.40 5.35
N THR A 70 12.30 5.58 6.62
CA THR A 70 13.49 5.01 7.26
C THR A 70 13.31 3.50 7.47
N GLU A 71 14.36 2.82 7.93
CA GLU A 71 14.34 1.41 8.33
C GLU A 71 13.33 1.14 9.45
N THR A 72 13.10 2.14 10.31
CA THR A 72 12.10 2.13 11.38
C THR A 72 10.72 2.63 10.96
N LEU A 73 10.49 2.78 9.66
CA LEU A 73 9.21 3.13 9.02
C LEU A 73 8.74 4.58 9.24
N MET A 74 9.61 5.46 9.76
CA MET A 74 9.31 6.89 9.87
C MET A 74 9.38 7.53 8.50
N THR A 75 8.44 8.42 8.19
CA THR A 75 8.47 9.25 6.97
C THR A 75 9.53 10.35 7.08
N SER A 76 9.62 11.24 6.08
CA SER A 76 10.49 12.42 6.18
C SER A 76 10.00 13.44 7.20
N ILE A 77 8.76 13.32 7.68
CA ILE A 77 8.22 14.16 8.74
C ILE A 77 8.44 13.44 10.07
N THR A 78 9.21 14.06 10.96
CA THR A 78 9.56 13.49 12.27
C THR A 78 8.30 13.19 13.08
N GLY A 79 8.23 11.97 13.62
CA GLY A 79 7.08 11.50 14.40
C GLY A 79 5.90 11.01 13.56
N VAL A 80 5.95 11.12 12.24
CA VAL A 80 4.93 10.59 11.33
C VAL A 80 5.43 9.29 10.70
N TYR A 81 4.65 8.23 10.85
CA TYR A 81 4.94 6.90 10.33
C TYR A 81 3.88 6.48 9.31
N ALA A 82 4.30 5.84 8.23
CA ALA A 82 3.40 5.28 7.23
C ALA A 82 3.63 3.77 7.15
N VAL A 83 2.57 2.98 7.32
CA VAL A 83 2.65 1.52 7.44
C VAL A 83 1.47 0.84 6.76
N GLY A 84 1.67 -0.40 6.35
CA GLY A 84 0.67 -1.17 5.61
C GLY A 84 0.51 -0.64 4.18
N ASP A 85 -0.68 -0.80 3.61
CA ASP A 85 -0.92 -0.59 2.19
C ASP A 85 -0.70 0.85 1.70
N CYS A 86 -0.85 1.86 2.56
CA CYS A 86 -0.55 3.25 2.18
C CYS A 86 0.95 3.47 1.91
N ALA A 87 1.81 2.58 2.40
CA ALA A 87 3.25 2.60 2.19
C ALA A 87 3.71 1.61 1.10
N GLY A 88 2.78 1.08 0.31
CA GLY A 88 3.01 0.09 -0.74
C GLY A 88 2.27 -1.21 -0.49
N LEU A 89 2.05 -2.00 -1.55
CA LEU A 89 1.32 -3.26 -1.44
C LEU A 89 2.01 -4.23 -0.49
N CYS A 90 1.26 -4.73 0.49
CA CYS A 90 1.75 -5.66 1.50
C CYS A 90 0.72 -6.76 1.79
N SER A 91 1.18 -7.82 2.47
CA SER A 91 0.28 -8.81 3.05
C SER A 91 -0.31 -8.30 4.37
N LEU A 92 -1.36 -8.97 4.85
CA LEU A 92 -1.95 -8.65 6.15
C LEU A 92 -0.94 -8.80 7.30
N GLU A 93 -0.12 -9.85 7.26
CA GLU A 93 0.90 -10.14 8.26
C GLU A 93 2.01 -9.08 8.26
N GLU A 94 2.46 -8.66 7.07
CA GLU A 94 3.42 -7.57 6.93
C GLU A 94 2.85 -6.26 7.46
N ALA A 95 1.59 -5.91 7.13
CA ALA A 95 0.94 -4.70 7.63
C ALA A 95 0.90 -4.66 9.17
N PHE A 96 0.53 -5.76 9.81
CA PHE A 96 0.54 -5.85 11.28
C PHE A 96 1.95 -5.77 11.87
N ALA A 97 2.95 -6.36 11.20
CA ALA A 97 4.33 -6.28 11.63
C ALA A 97 4.88 -4.85 11.50
N GLU A 98 4.58 -4.16 10.41
CA GLU A 98 4.93 -2.75 10.21
C GLU A 98 4.28 -1.88 11.29
N GLY A 99 3.01 -2.09 11.61
CA GLY A 99 2.33 -1.36 12.68
C GLY A 99 3.01 -1.51 14.05
N ARG A 100 3.48 -2.73 14.39
CA ARG A 100 4.25 -2.97 15.62
C ARG A 100 5.58 -2.23 15.61
N VAL A 101 6.31 -2.26 14.49
CA VAL A 101 7.58 -1.54 14.34
C VAL A 101 7.37 -0.04 14.51
N ALA A 102 6.38 0.54 13.81
CA ALA A 102 6.09 1.97 13.92
C ALA A 102 5.69 2.36 15.36
N GLY A 103 4.83 1.57 16.02
CA GLY A 103 4.43 1.83 17.40
C GLY A 103 5.60 1.77 18.38
N TYR A 104 6.48 0.77 18.26
CA TYR A 104 7.67 0.67 19.11
C TYR A 104 8.72 1.73 18.80
N ALA A 105 8.91 2.09 17.53
CA ALA A 105 9.79 3.17 17.14
C ALA A 105 9.30 4.52 17.68
N ALA A 106 8.00 4.80 17.56
CA ALA A 106 7.39 6.04 18.04
C ALA A 106 7.46 6.18 19.56
N SER A 107 7.36 5.07 20.30
CA SER A 107 7.41 5.06 21.77
C SER A 107 8.83 4.94 22.35
N GLY A 108 9.86 4.70 21.53
CA GLY A 108 11.21 4.39 22.02
C GLY A 108 11.28 3.07 22.79
N SER A 109 10.39 2.12 22.49
CA SER A 109 10.30 0.84 23.18
C SER A 109 11.51 -0.04 22.94
N ALA A 110 12.00 -0.70 24.00
CA ALA A 110 13.09 -1.69 23.92
C ALA A 110 12.75 -2.90 23.02
N ARG A 111 11.47 -3.10 22.67
CA ARG A 111 11.01 -4.19 21.79
C ARG A 111 11.19 -3.90 20.29
N LEU A 112 11.74 -2.73 19.92
CA LEU A 112 11.90 -2.34 18.53
C LEU A 112 12.70 -3.36 17.72
N ASN A 113 13.81 -3.86 18.26
CA ASN A 113 14.69 -4.82 17.55
C ASN A 113 13.98 -6.15 17.27
N ASP A 114 13.23 -6.67 18.24
CA ASP A 114 12.46 -7.92 18.07
C ASP A 114 11.35 -7.76 17.02
N ALA A 115 10.71 -6.59 16.97
CA ALA A 115 9.69 -6.28 15.98
C ALA A 115 10.28 -6.13 14.57
N LEU A 116 11.45 -5.51 14.44
CA LEU A 116 12.17 -5.41 13.16
C LEU A 116 12.56 -6.80 12.63
N ALA A 117 13.05 -7.69 13.50
CA ALA A 117 13.34 -9.07 13.12
C ALA A 117 12.06 -9.82 12.67
N SER A 118 10.95 -9.61 13.38
CA SER A 118 9.66 -10.20 13.00
C SER A 118 9.14 -9.67 11.66
N LEU A 119 9.30 -8.38 11.38
CA LEU A 119 8.93 -7.76 10.10
C LEU A 119 9.78 -8.29 8.94
N ALA A 120 11.08 -8.48 9.16
CA ALA A 120 11.97 -9.07 8.16
C ALA A 120 11.50 -10.49 7.77
N ALA A 121 10.98 -11.27 8.72
CA ALA A 121 10.46 -12.61 8.45
C ALA A 121 9.15 -12.63 7.64
N THR A 122 8.33 -11.57 7.70
CA THR A 122 7.10 -11.46 6.90
C THR A 122 7.33 -10.91 5.49
N ARG A 123 8.45 -10.22 5.25
CA ARG A 123 8.72 -9.52 4.00
C ARG A 123 9.24 -10.46 2.91
N SER A 124 8.60 -10.43 1.75
CA SER A 124 9.13 -11.11 0.57
C SER A 124 10.43 -10.45 0.08
N ALA A 125 11.31 -11.24 -0.55
CA ALA A 125 12.56 -10.72 -1.12
C ALA A 125 12.32 -9.60 -2.15
N ARG A 126 11.27 -9.71 -2.95
CA ARG A 126 10.87 -8.69 -3.93
C ARG A 126 10.51 -7.38 -3.22
N ARG A 127 9.71 -7.45 -2.16
CA ARG A 127 9.30 -6.27 -1.38
C ARG A 127 10.49 -5.63 -0.68
N ALA A 128 11.39 -6.43 -0.11
CA ALA A 128 12.61 -5.93 0.52
C ALA A 128 13.52 -5.18 -0.47
N ALA A 129 13.73 -5.73 -1.67
CA ALA A 129 14.53 -5.09 -2.72
C ALA A 129 13.90 -3.77 -3.21
N GLU A 130 12.57 -3.74 -3.40
CA GLU A 130 11.87 -2.51 -3.77
C GLU A 130 11.99 -1.44 -2.68
N LEU A 131 11.77 -1.81 -1.41
CA LEU A 131 11.86 -0.85 -0.31
C LEU A 131 13.26 -0.26 -0.15
N GLN A 132 14.31 -1.00 -0.49
CA GLN A 132 15.68 -0.52 -0.42
C GLN A 132 15.93 0.68 -1.35
N SER A 133 15.29 0.75 -2.52
CA SER A 133 15.38 1.94 -3.40
C SER A 133 14.51 3.11 -2.93
N LEU A 134 13.58 2.86 -2.02
CA LEU A 134 12.63 3.83 -1.46
C LEU A 134 13.03 4.33 -0.05
N LEU A 135 14.16 3.86 0.49
CA LEU A 135 14.67 4.32 1.78
C LEU A 135 14.97 5.83 1.75
N LEU A 136 14.58 6.53 2.82
CA LEU A 136 14.92 7.93 3.01
C LEU A 136 16.43 8.11 3.19
N ASP A 137 17.06 8.87 2.29
CA ASP A 137 18.44 9.30 2.48
C ASP A 137 18.51 10.26 3.67
N GLU A 138 19.55 10.10 4.51
CA GLU A 138 19.72 10.90 5.73
C GLU A 138 19.78 12.42 5.48
N THR A 139 20.14 12.84 4.27
CA THR A 139 20.26 14.22 3.81
C THR A 139 18.93 14.97 3.64
N ARG A 140 17.78 14.28 3.64
CA ARG A 140 16.45 14.91 3.47
C ARG A 140 15.64 15.07 4.77
N ARG A 141 16.27 14.89 5.94
CA ARG A 141 15.60 14.98 7.25
C ARG A 141 15.26 16.42 7.70
N THR A 142 15.68 17.47 6.99
CA THR A 142 15.56 18.85 7.50
C THR A 142 14.85 19.81 6.54
N LEU A 143 13.54 19.96 6.74
CA LEU A 143 12.82 21.22 6.48
C LEU A 143 11.91 21.64 7.66
N GLY A 144 12.16 21.16 8.89
CA GLY A 144 11.32 21.47 10.07
C GLY A 144 12.03 22.08 11.28
N GLY A 145 13.35 22.28 11.25
CA GLY A 145 14.13 22.78 12.40
C GLY A 145 14.51 24.24 12.26
N GLY A 146 13.55 25.17 12.40
CA GLY A 146 13.80 26.60 12.33
C GLY A 146 12.92 27.42 13.27
N ASN A 147 13.54 27.88 14.36
CA ASN A 147 13.16 28.94 15.31
C ASN A 147 12.09 28.70 16.40
N GLY A 148 12.58 28.70 17.65
CA GLY A 148 11.82 28.83 18.88
C GLY A 148 12.74 28.93 20.10
N ALA A 149 13.64 29.93 20.12
CA ALA A 149 14.33 30.43 21.31
C ALA A 149 14.60 31.93 21.11
#